data_AF-A0A3D1R4G0-F1
#
_entry.id   AF-A0A3D1R4G0-F1
#
_cell.length_a   1.000
_cell.length_b   1.000
_cell.length_c   1.000
_cell.angle_alpha   90.00
_cell.angle_beta   90.00
_cell.angle_gamma   90.00
#
_symmetry.space_group_name_H-M   'P 1'
#
loop_
_entity.id
_entity.type
_entity.pdbx_description
1 polymer ?
#
loop_
_entity_poly.entity_id
_entity_poly.type
_entity_poly.pdbx_seq_one_letter_code
_entity_poly.pdbx_strand_id
1 'polypeptide(L)'
;SAFGYQYWALGHVHNRSSHGAGAVPVEFPGNLQGRHIRETGPKGALVVEYEGTKVGPPAFRPLDVMRWHDVPIAVRGVAGAKELRALVTQHILESTGADREAGRLCAVRVRVAGTLAEGGGAPPTGLDLREYLQGSLQQAAGLLWLEKG
;
A
#
# COMPACT_ATOMS: atom_id res chain seq x y z
N SER A 1 35.76 1.91 -4.84
CA SER A 1 35.77 1.15 -3.57
C SER A 1 37.09 0.41 -3.46
N ALA A 2 37.58 0.09 -2.25
CA ALA A 2 38.87 -0.59 -2.05
C ALA A 2 38.99 -1.98 -2.72
N PHE A 3 37.85 -2.56 -3.12
CA PHE A 3 37.77 -3.86 -3.80
C PHE A 3 37.21 -3.75 -5.24
N GLY A 4 37.04 -2.55 -5.79
CA GLY A 4 36.61 -2.34 -7.18
C GLY A 4 35.14 -2.62 -7.50
N TYR A 5 34.29 -2.95 -6.51
CA TYR A 5 32.85 -3.16 -6.73
C TYR A 5 32.17 -1.97 -7.38
N GLN A 6 31.30 -2.27 -8.34
CA GLN A 6 30.53 -1.33 -9.15
C GLN A 6 29.05 -1.28 -8.74
N TYR A 7 28.63 -2.18 -7.85
CA TYR A 7 27.27 -2.26 -7.31
C TYR A 7 27.28 -3.06 -6.00
N TRP A 8 26.49 -2.63 -5.02
CA TRP A 8 26.26 -3.37 -3.77
C TRP A 8 24.81 -3.84 -3.71
N ALA A 9 24.61 -5.15 -3.90
CA ALA A 9 23.33 -5.82 -3.69
C ALA A 9 23.22 -6.23 -2.23
N LEU A 10 22.43 -5.51 -1.44
CA LEU A 10 22.22 -5.79 -0.02
C LEU A 10 20.84 -6.40 0.23
N GLY A 11 20.68 -7.02 1.41
CA GLY A 11 19.43 -7.66 1.85
C GLY A 11 19.05 -7.26 3.26
N HIS A 12 18.20 -8.06 3.91
CA HIS A 12 17.71 -7.89 5.30
C HIS A 12 16.64 -6.81 5.50
N VAL A 13 16.76 -5.64 4.87
CA VAL A 13 15.76 -4.56 4.98
C VAL A 13 14.59 -4.85 4.02
N HIS A 14 13.34 -4.83 4.53
CA HIS A 14 12.13 -5.14 3.74
C HIS A 14 11.61 -3.95 2.91
N ASN A 15 12.05 -2.73 3.21
CA ASN A 15 11.74 -1.55 2.43
C ASN A 15 12.81 -1.35 1.37
N ARG A 16 12.36 -1.11 0.12
CA ARG A 16 13.27 -0.78 -0.97
C ARG A 16 13.91 0.57 -0.69
N SER A 17 15.23 0.65 -0.81
CA SER A 17 15.98 1.90 -0.73
C SER A 17 17.22 1.86 -1.61
N SER A 18 17.53 3.01 -2.20
CA SER A 18 18.73 3.24 -3.00
C SER A 18 19.57 4.30 -2.31
N HIS A 19 20.87 4.07 -2.23
CA HIS A 19 21.83 4.98 -1.63
C HIS A 19 23.05 5.13 -2.54
N GLY A 20 23.85 6.17 -2.28
CA GLY A 20 25.11 6.41 -2.99
C GLY A 20 24.99 7.36 -4.18
N ALA A 21 24.22 8.44 -4.07
CA ALA A 21 24.20 9.51 -5.07
C ALA A 21 25.63 10.02 -5.36
N GLY A 22 26.10 9.86 -6.60
CA GLY A 22 27.45 10.22 -7.03
C GLY A 22 28.56 9.22 -6.67
N ALA A 23 28.21 8.03 -6.17
CA ALA A 23 29.14 6.96 -5.79
C ALA A 23 28.67 5.59 -6.33
N VAL A 24 29.31 4.51 -5.88
CA VAL A 24 28.89 3.14 -6.20
C VAL A 24 27.49 2.89 -5.63
N PRO A 25 26.50 2.48 -6.45
CA PRO A 25 25.13 2.24 -5.97
C PRO A 25 25.08 1.20 -4.86
N VAL A 26 24.31 1.49 -3.81
CA VAL A 26 24.01 0.57 -2.72
C VAL A 26 22.51 0.38 -2.64
N GLU A 27 22.08 -0.83 -2.96
CA GLU A 27 20.69 -1.11 -3.25
C GLU A 27 20.14 -2.18 -2.31
N PHE A 28 19.02 -1.84 -1.67
CA PHE A 28 18.18 -2.77 -0.94
C PHE A 28 16.91 -2.98 -1.78
N PRO A 29 16.70 -4.17 -2.37
CA PRO A 29 15.52 -4.44 -3.18
C PRO A 29 14.23 -4.52 -2.35
N GLY A 30 14.35 -4.70 -1.03
CA GLY A 30 13.24 -4.95 -0.13
C GLY A 30 12.85 -6.43 -0.10
N ASN A 31 11.58 -6.69 0.22
CA ASN A 31 10.98 -8.02 0.14
C ASN A 31 10.19 -8.21 -1.18
N LEU A 32 9.93 -9.48 -1.53
CA LEU A 32 9.14 -9.84 -2.71
C LEU A 32 7.63 -9.66 -2.50
N GLN A 33 7.16 -9.85 -1.27
CA GLN A 33 5.74 -9.80 -0.90
C GLN A 33 5.63 -9.23 0.52
N GLY A 34 4.79 -8.21 0.67
CA GLY A 34 4.50 -7.62 1.97
C GLY A 34 3.71 -8.59 2.85
N ARG A 35 4.12 -8.75 4.11
CA ARG A 35 3.56 -9.73 5.06
C ARG A 35 2.65 -9.12 6.12
N HIS A 36 2.67 -7.80 6.28
CA HIS A 36 1.83 -7.09 7.23
C HIS A 36 1.59 -5.63 6.81
N ILE A 37 0.61 -4.98 7.43
CA ILE A 37 0.14 -3.63 7.07
C ILE A 37 1.22 -2.55 6.96
N ARG A 38 2.33 -2.65 7.72
CA ARG A 38 3.44 -1.68 7.65
C ARG A 38 4.34 -1.84 6.41
N GLU A 39 4.12 -2.87 5.60
CA GLU A 39 4.85 -3.14 4.36
C GLU A 39 3.98 -2.79 3.15
N THR A 40 3.56 -1.54 3.08
CA THR A 40 2.73 -1.01 1.99
C THR A 40 3.51 -0.85 0.68
N GLY A 41 2.76 -0.65 -0.41
CA GLY A 41 3.30 -0.34 -1.73
C GLY A 41 3.87 -1.54 -2.50
N PRO A 42 4.43 -1.29 -3.70
CA PRO A 42 4.97 -2.34 -4.57
C PRO A 42 6.13 -3.10 -3.94
N LYS A 43 6.10 -4.44 -4.02
CA LYS A 43 7.16 -5.34 -3.53
C LYS A 43 7.70 -6.20 -4.67
N GLY A 44 8.99 -6.54 -4.65
CA GLY A 44 9.62 -7.16 -5.81
C GLY A 44 11.12 -7.12 -5.80
N ALA A 45 11.72 -7.00 -6.99
CA ALA A 45 13.15 -7.11 -7.20
C ALA A 45 13.70 -5.93 -8.00
N LEU A 46 15.03 -5.77 -7.95
CA LEU A 46 15.76 -4.87 -8.84
C LEU A 46 16.38 -5.70 -9.97
N VAL A 47 16.04 -5.37 -11.19
CA VAL A 47 16.68 -5.91 -12.40
C VAL A 47 17.85 -4.99 -12.74
N VAL A 48 19.04 -5.56 -12.82
CA VAL A 48 20.27 -4.82 -13.07
C VAL A 48 20.93 -5.40 -14.30
N GLU A 49 21.14 -4.56 -15.31
CA GLU A 49 21.87 -4.91 -16.51
C GLU A 49 23.34 -4.49 -16.35
N TYR A 50 24.25 -5.26 -16.94
CA TYR A 50 25.68 -4.95 -16.92
C TYR A 50 26.35 -5.33 -18.23
N GLU A 51 27.38 -4.59 -18.60
CA GLU A 51 28.24 -4.85 -19.75
C GLU A 51 29.70 -4.79 -19.30
N GLY A 52 30.39 -5.93 -19.32
CA GLY A 52 31.72 -6.04 -18.73
C GLY A 52 31.70 -5.65 -17.25
N THR A 53 32.43 -4.60 -16.89
CA THR A 53 32.47 -4.04 -15.52
C THR A 53 31.47 -2.90 -15.31
N LYS A 54 30.79 -2.43 -16.35
CA LYS A 54 29.87 -1.31 -16.25
C LYS A 54 28.49 -1.81 -15.82
N VAL A 55 28.04 -1.37 -14.66
CA VAL A 55 26.69 -1.69 -14.15
C VAL A 55 25.74 -0.56 -14.53
N GLY A 56 24.60 -0.91 -15.13
CA GLY A 56 23.52 -0.01 -15.47
C GLY A 56 22.64 0.35 -14.27
N PRO A 57 21.73 1.33 -14.43
CA PRO A 57 20.81 1.69 -13.36
C PRO A 57 19.86 0.54 -13.02
N PRO A 58 19.61 0.26 -11.73
CA PRO A 58 18.67 -0.78 -11.31
C PRO A 58 17.23 -0.38 -11.68
N ALA A 59 16.50 -1.29 -12.32
CA ALA A 59 15.08 -1.13 -12.66
C ALA A 59 14.21 -1.96 -11.72
N PHE A 60 13.28 -1.33 -11.00
CA PHE A 60 12.38 -2.07 -10.12
C PHE A 60 11.33 -2.85 -10.90
N ARG A 61 11.21 -4.13 -10.59
CA ARG A 61 10.17 -5.04 -11.10
C ARG A 61 9.25 -5.44 -9.96
N PRO A 62 7.97 -4.98 -9.94
CA PRO A 62 6.98 -5.49 -9.01
C PRO A 62 6.73 -6.98 -9.26
N LEU A 63 6.65 -7.74 -8.18
CA LEU A 63 6.38 -9.19 -8.17
C LEU A 63 5.28 -9.56 -7.16
N ASP A 64 4.78 -8.60 -6.39
CA ASP A 64 3.70 -8.80 -5.43
C ASP A 64 2.39 -9.19 -6.12
N VAL A 65 1.73 -10.21 -5.56
CA VAL A 65 0.39 -10.64 -5.97
C VAL A 65 -0.71 -10.01 -5.10
N MET A 66 -0.31 -9.49 -3.94
CA MET A 66 -1.19 -8.77 -3.01
C MET A 66 -0.47 -7.54 -2.45
N ARG A 67 -1.18 -6.42 -2.30
CA ARG A 67 -0.64 -5.17 -1.78
C ARG A 67 -1.37 -4.69 -0.53
N TRP A 68 -0.60 -4.19 0.43
CA TRP A 68 -1.10 -3.58 1.65
C TRP A 68 -1.37 -2.08 1.43
N HIS A 69 -2.56 -1.63 1.85
CA HIS A 69 -2.97 -0.23 1.85
C HIS A 69 -3.42 0.16 3.26
N ASP A 70 -2.80 1.20 3.81
CA ASP A 70 -3.25 1.86 5.03
C ASP A 70 -3.96 3.15 4.61
N VAL A 71 -5.28 3.21 4.82
CA VAL A 71 -6.18 4.25 4.32
C VAL A 71 -6.70 5.07 5.51
N PRO A 72 -5.96 6.12 5.92
CA PRO A 72 -6.46 7.08 6.89
C PRO A 72 -7.50 8.00 6.24
N ILE A 73 -8.65 8.18 6.91
CA ILE A 73 -9.76 8.99 6.44
C ILE A 73 -10.13 9.96 7.55
N ALA A 74 -9.89 11.25 7.30
CA ALA A 74 -10.33 12.32 8.17
C ALA A 74 -11.73 12.78 7.74
N VAL A 75 -12.67 12.86 8.69
CA VAL A 75 -14.05 13.25 8.43
C VAL A 75 -14.45 14.45 9.27
N ARG A 76 -15.16 15.41 8.67
CA ARG A 76 -15.63 16.59 9.39
C ARG A 76 -17.02 16.98 8.90
N GLY A 77 -17.98 17.06 9.82
CA GLY A 77 -19.32 17.53 9.50
C GLY A 77 -20.09 16.60 8.56
N VAL A 78 -19.79 15.30 8.59
CA VAL A 78 -20.53 14.31 7.80
C VAL A 78 -21.94 14.17 8.37
N ALA A 79 -22.96 14.25 7.52
CA ALA A 79 -24.36 14.36 7.92
C ALA A 79 -24.91 13.11 8.64
N GLY A 80 -24.22 11.98 8.56
CA GLY A 80 -24.54 10.79 9.34
C GLY A 80 -23.93 9.51 8.78
N ALA A 81 -24.36 8.37 9.33
CA ALA A 81 -23.75 7.06 9.04
C ALA A 81 -23.80 6.67 7.56
N LYS A 82 -24.85 7.03 6.81
CA LYS A 82 -24.97 6.71 5.38
C LYS A 82 -23.90 7.40 4.54
N GLU A 83 -23.71 8.70 4.76
CA GLU A 83 -22.72 9.49 4.04
C GLU A 83 -21.30 9.06 4.43
N LEU A 84 -21.06 8.79 5.72
CA LEU A 84 -19.78 8.27 6.19
C LEU A 84 -19.41 6.96 5.48
N ARG A 85 -20.36 6.03 5.37
CA ARG A 85 -20.17 4.77 4.66
C ARG A 85 -19.84 4.95 3.18
N ALA A 86 -20.52 5.88 2.51
CA ALA A 86 -20.25 6.21 1.11
C ALA A 86 -18.84 6.79 0.94
N LEU A 87 -18.48 7.77 1.78
CA LEU A 87 -17.16 8.40 1.78
C LEU A 87 -16.03 7.38 1.99
N VAL A 88 -16.19 6.51 3.00
CA VAL A 88 -15.19 5.48 3.31
C VAL A 88 -15.06 4.48 2.16
N THR A 89 -16.17 4.04 1.58
CA THR A 89 -16.17 3.13 0.43
C THR A 89 -15.42 3.76 -0.74
N GLN A 90 -15.76 5.01 -1.08
CA GLN A 90 -15.11 5.74 -2.16
C GLN A 90 -13.59 5.85 -1.93
N HIS A 91 -13.15 6.24 -0.75
CA HIS A 91 -11.72 6.35 -0.43
C HIS A 91 -10.98 5.02 -0.59
N ILE A 92 -11.60 3.90 -0.20
CA ILE A 92 -11.00 2.57 -0.38
C ILE A 92 -10.86 2.24 -1.88
N LEU A 93 -11.92 2.49 -2.66
CA LEU A 93 -11.91 2.22 -4.10
C LEU A 93 -10.85 3.05 -4.82
N GLU A 94 -10.76 4.34 -4.51
CA GLU A 94 -9.75 5.25 -5.07
C GLU A 94 -8.33 4.84 -4.67
N SER A 95 -8.11 4.55 -3.38
CA SER A 95 -6.78 4.18 -2.85
C SER A 95 -6.26 2.84 -3.38
N THR A 96 -7.13 1.99 -3.94
CA THR A 96 -6.79 0.64 -4.42
C THR A 96 -6.99 0.45 -5.92
N GLY A 97 -7.58 1.43 -6.62
CA GLY A 97 -8.02 1.31 -8.01
C GLY A 97 -6.92 0.87 -8.95
N ALA A 98 -5.80 1.59 -8.99
CA ALA A 98 -4.68 1.30 -9.89
C ALA A 98 -4.10 -0.12 -9.68
N ASP A 99 -4.11 -0.61 -8.44
CA ASP A 99 -3.58 -1.94 -8.12
C ASP A 99 -4.54 -3.05 -8.49
N ARG A 100 -5.83 -2.82 -8.28
CA ARG A 100 -6.89 -3.74 -8.70
C ARG A 100 -7.03 -3.82 -10.21
N GLU A 101 -6.92 -2.70 -10.92
CA GLU A 101 -6.90 -2.65 -12.39
C GLU A 101 -5.73 -3.44 -12.95
N ALA A 102 -4.59 -3.42 -12.26
CA ALA A 102 -3.43 -4.26 -12.57
C ALA A 102 -3.56 -5.70 -12.06
N GLY A 103 -4.74 -6.14 -11.61
CA GLY A 103 -5.05 -7.51 -11.21
C GLY A 103 -4.49 -7.92 -9.83
N ARG A 104 -4.03 -6.98 -9.01
CA ARG A 104 -3.51 -7.30 -7.67
C ARG A 104 -4.62 -7.37 -6.63
N LEU A 105 -4.48 -8.31 -5.71
CA LEU A 105 -5.24 -8.31 -4.46
C LEU A 105 -4.82 -7.11 -3.59
N CYS A 106 -5.76 -6.49 -2.91
CA CYS A 106 -5.53 -5.33 -2.05
C CYS A 106 -6.03 -5.65 -0.64
N ALA A 107 -5.09 -5.71 0.31
CA ALA A 107 -5.36 -5.82 1.74
C ALA A 107 -5.39 -4.42 2.36
N VAL A 108 -6.52 -4.01 2.93
CA VAL A 108 -6.78 -2.64 3.34
C VAL A 108 -7.04 -2.55 4.83
N ARG A 109 -6.29 -1.69 5.52
CA ARG A 109 -6.64 -1.17 6.85
C ARG A 109 -7.25 0.20 6.68
N VAL A 110 -8.43 0.42 7.27
CA VAL A 110 -9.12 1.71 7.23
C VAL A 110 -9.06 2.34 8.61
N ARG A 111 -8.64 3.61 8.70
CA ARG A 111 -8.60 4.37 9.96
C ARG A 111 -9.41 5.64 9.79
N VAL A 112 -10.61 5.66 10.35
CA VAL A 112 -11.51 6.82 10.29
C VAL A 112 -11.37 7.63 11.57
N ALA A 113 -11.16 8.94 11.44
CA ALA A 113 -11.08 9.86 12.57
C ALA A 113 -11.83 11.17 12.26
N GLY A 114 -12.54 11.70 13.26
CA GLY A 114 -13.22 12.99 13.15
C GLY A 114 -14.63 13.00 13.73
N THR A 115 -15.47 13.94 13.26
CA THR A 115 -16.80 14.19 13.83
C THR A 115 -17.91 14.20 12.77
N LEU A 116 -19.10 13.78 13.18
CA LEU A 116 -20.34 13.99 12.43
C LEU A 116 -20.84 15.43 12.60
N ALA A 117 -21.74 15.86 11.72
CA ALA A 117 -22.48 17.10 11.86
C ALA A 117 -23.43 17.06 13.06
N GLU A 118 -23.79 18.24 13.57
CA GLU A 118 -24.87 18.37 14.55
C GLU A 118 -26.17 17.78 13.96
N GLY A 119 -26.86 16.95 14.75
CA GLY A 119 -28.03 16.21 14.28
C GLY A 119 -27.74 14.95 13.45
N GLY A 120 -26.47 14.63 13.16
CA GLY A 120 -26.08 13.46 12.37
C GLY A 120 -26.18 12.09 13.07
N GLY A 121 -26.73 12.07 14.28
CA GLY A 121 -26.87 10.89 15.12
C GLY A 121 -25.55 10.40 15.72
N ALA A 122 -25.58 9.21 16.32
CA ALA A 122 -24.39 8.57 16.83
C ALA A 122 -23.50 8.07 15.67
N PRO A 123 -22.16 8.21 15.77
CA PRO A 123 -21.26 7.58 14.81
C PRO A 123 -21.45 6.07 14.82
N PRO A 124 -21.39 5.39 13.65
CA PRO A 124 -21.42 3.94 13.62
C PRO A 124 -20.24 3.38 14.41
N THR A 125 -20.44 2.23 15.04
CA THR A 125 -19.33 1.55 15.70
C THR A 125 -18.33 1.06 14.65
N GLY A 126 -17.11 0.75 15.10
CA GLY A 126 -16.11 0.12 14.22
C GLY A 126 -16.60 -1.21 13.63
N LEU A 127 -17.43 -1.95 14.37
CA LEU A 127 -18.04 -3.20 13.90
C LEU A 127 -19.07 -2.94 12.79
N ASP A 128 -20.00 -1.99 13.01
CA ASP A 128 -21.04 -1.66 12.02
C ASP A 128 -20.43 -1.21 10.69
N LEU A 129 -19.41 -0.36 10.75
CA LEU A 129 -18.73 0.12 9.55
C LEU A 129 -18.02 -1.02 8.84
N ARG A 130 -17.38 -1.93 9.57
CA ARG A 130 -16.67 -3.08 8.99
C ARG A 130 -17.62 -4.04 8.29
N GLU A 131 -18.73 -4.41 8.93
CA GLU A 131 -19.73 -5.32 8.34
C GLU A 131 -20.31 -4.75 7.05
N TYR A 132 -20.66 -3.46 7.07
CA TYR A 132 -21.11 -2.77 5.86
C TYR A 132 -20.07 -2.81 4.74
N LEU A 133 -18.81 -2.51 5.05
CA LEU A 133 -17.75 -2.48 4.05
C LEU A 133 -17.47 -3.88 3.50
N GLN A 134 -17.53 -4.92 4.34
CA GLN A 134 -17.39 -6.31 3.87
C GLN A 134 -18.49 -6.66 2.86
N GLY A 135 -19.75 -6.35 3.15
CA GLY A 135 -20.85 -6.61 2.21
C GLY A 135 -20.76 -5.78 0.92
N SER A 136 -20.45 -4.48 1.05
CA SER A 136 -20.41 -3.56 -0.10
C SER A 136 -19.21 -3.81 -1.01
N LEU A 137 -18.03 -4.08 -0.44
CA LEU A 137 -16.81 -4.32 -1.22
C LEU A 137 -16.79 -5.73 -1.84
N GLN A 138 -17.38 -6.74 -1.20
CA GLN A 138 -17.51 -8.05 -1.86
C GLN A 138 -18.30 -7.97 -3.18
N GLN A 139 -19.33 -7.13 -3.25
CA GLN A 139 -20.10 -6.92 -4.48
C GLN A 139 -19.36 -6.05 -5.51
N ALA A 140 -18.61 -5.03 -5.06
CA ALA A 140 -17.98 -4.06 -5.95
C ALA A 140 -16.52 -4.39 -6.33
N ALA A 141 -15.88 -5.33 -5.62
CA ALA A 141 -14.44 -5.39 -5.56
C ALA A 141 -13.87 -6.73 -5.07
N GLY A 142 -14.01 -7.79 -5.86
CA GLY A 142 -13.54 -9.15 -5.52
C GLY A 142 -12.04 -9.29 -5.21
N LEU A 143 -11.23 -8.24 -5.41
CA LEU A 143 -9.81 -8.19 -5.05
C LEU A 143 -9.52 -7.42 -3.75
N LEU A 144 -10.52 -7.11 -2.92
CA LEU A 144 -10.32 -6.40 -1.65
C LEU A 144 -10.47 -7.32 -0.43
N TRP A 145 -9.50 -7.24 0.46
CA TRP A 145 -9.54 -7.84 1.79
C TRP A 145 -9.44 -6.76 2.86
N LEU A 146 -10.33 -6.78 3.84
CA LEU A 146 -10.29 -5.84 4.97
C LEU A 146 -9.51 -6.44 6.13
N GLU A 147 -8.46 -5.73 6.52
CA GLU A 147 -7.62 -6.09 7.65
C GLU A 147 -8.24 -5.66 8.99
N LYS A 148 -7.99 -6.45 10.04
CA LYS A 148 -8.41 -6.12 11.41
C LYS A 148 -7.46 -5.07 12.00
N GLY A 149 -7.96 -3.85 12.15
CA GLY A 149 -7.30 -2.77 12.91
C GLY A 149 -7.44 -2.94 14.41
#